data_AF-A0A3D4B215-F1
#
_entry.id   AF-A0A3D4B215-F1
#
_cell.length_a   1.000
_cell.length_b   1.000
_cell.length_c   1.000
_cell.angle_alpha   90.00
_cell.angle_beta   90.00
_cell.angle_gamma   90.00
#
_symmetry.space_group_name_H-M   'P 1'
#
loop_
_entity.id
_entity.type
_entity.pdbx_description
1 polymer ?
#
loop_
_entity_poly.entity_id
_entity_poly.type
_entity_poly.pdbx_seq_one_letter_code
_entity_poly.pdbx_strand_id
1 'polypeptide(L)'
;MPEPSLPTAIIVIPIVLAMLMVCLVMIKPSILKDGGGQIVGFCALFLLPISVGLMGGLIQSDQAQTTEYCLSCHIMDDWGKSLHVDDNEFVPADHFQNYLVPQDRSCYVCHSDQVWYGGITAKIRGLKHVYVQYIGDTPEPKDIKLYDPYHNRECLQCHQGARSYEESRHHRKEADMLTRINTNVLSCMESKCHDIQHNIEELDDYEPDEFWQETTN
;
A
#
# COMPACT_ATOMS: atom_id res chain seq x y z
N MET A 1 6.49 6.02 28.56
CA MET A 1 6.64 6.50 27.17
C MET A 1 7.31 5.36 26.42
N PRO A 2 6.68 4.75 25.41
CA PRO A 2 7.34 3.68 24.67
C PRO A 2 8.64 4.22 24.05
N GLU A 3 9.72 3.48 24.21
CA GLU A 3 11.03 3.78 23.61
C GLU A 3 10.83 3.95 22.09
N PRO A 4 11.35 5.01 21.46
CA PRO A 4 11.27 5.14 20.01
C PRO A 4 11.95 3.92 19.38
N SER A 5 11.26 3.22 18.49
CA SER A 5 11.87 2.15 17.72
C SER A 5 13.09 2.72 16.97
N LEU A 6 14.13 1.90 16.79
CA LEU A 6 15.36 2.28 16.09
C LEU A 6 15.15 3.12 14.80
N PRO A 7 14.12 2.87 13.95
CA PRO A 7 13.80 3.74 12.82
C PRO A 7 13.40 5.19 13.19
N THR A 8 12.67 5.39 14.29
CA THR A 8 12.22 6.73 14.71
C THR A 8 13.38 7.59 15.20
N ALA A 9 14.33 6.99 15.92
CA ALA A 9 15.52 7.70 16.40
C ALA A 9 16.44 8.17 15.25
N ILE A 10 16.56 7.35 14.20
CA ILE A 10 17.35 7.65 12.99
C ILE A 10 16.80 8.88 12.24
N ILE A 11 15.49 9.16 12.32
CA ILE A 11 14.87 10.33 11.67
C ILE A 11 14.88 11.55 12.60
N VAL A 12 14.55 11.39 13.88
CA VAL A 12 14.38 12.52 14.81
C VAL A 12 15.72 13.22 15.11
N ILE A 13 16.79 12.47 15.32
CA ILE A 13 18.12 13.04 15.63
C ILE A 13 18.62 13.99 14.54
N PRO A 14 18.67 13.61 13.25
CA PRO A 14 19.14 14.52 12.22
C PRO A 14 18.17 15.67 11.95
N ILE A 15 16.86 15.52 12.16
CA ILE A 15 15.91 16.66 12.13
C ILE A 15 16.27 17.69 13.21
N VAL A 16 16.47 17.24 14.46
CA VAL A 16 16.85 18.13 15.57
C VAL A 16 18.22 18.78 15.30
N LEU A 17 19.19 18.02 14.80
CA LEU A 17 20.50 18.54 14.41
C LEU A 17 20.38 19.58 13.28
N ALA A 18 19.51 19.35 12.29
CA ALA A 18 19.21 20.31 11.23
C ALA A 18 18.71 21.62 11.82
N MET A 19 17.69 21.56 12.68
CA MET A 19 17.09 22.73 13.31
C MET A 19 18.10 23.49 14.16
N LEU A 20 18.93 22.79 14.94
CA LEU A 20 19.97 23.42 15.76
C LEU A 20 21.03 24.13 14.89
N MET A 21 21.47 23.50 13.81
CA MET A 21 22.43 24.10 12.88
C MET A 21 21.85 25.31 12.16
N VAL A 22 20.60 25.23 11.71
CA VAL A 22 19.87 26.37 11.11
C VAL A 22 19.76 27.52 12.12
N CYS A 23 19.30 27.24 13.35
CA CYS A 23 19.22 28.24 14.42
C CYS A 23 20.58 28.87 14.74
N LEU A 24 21.66 28.08 14.80
CA LEU A 24 23.01 28.57 15.07
C LEU A 24 23.50 29.50 13.95
N VAL A 25 23.24 29.15 12.69
CA VAL A 25 23.57 30.00 11.54
C VAL A 25 22.75 31.29 11.55
N MET A 26 21.47 31.25 11.92
CA MET A 26 20.62 32.44 12.05
C MET A 26 21.06 33.36 13.19
N ILE A 27 21.45 32.81 14.34
CA ILE A 27 21.88 33.59 15.51
C ILE A 27 23.29 34.17 15.30
N LYS A 28 24.18 33.45 14.62
CA LYS A 28 25.58 33.86 14.45
C LYS A 28 26.03 33.77 12.98
N PRO A 29 25.49 34.63 12.10
CA PRO A 29 25.80 34.62 10.66
C PRO A 29 27.28 34.94 10.36
N SER A 30 28.01 35.49 11.32
CA SER A 30 29.47 35.69 11.20
C SER A 30 30.25 34.40 10.99
N ILE A 31 29.69 33.24 11.36
CA ILE A 31 30.30 31.93 11.13
C ILE A 31 30.42 31.64 9.63
N LEU A 32 29.53 32.17 8.79
CA LEU A 32 29.56 31.95 7.33
C LEU A 32 30.63 32.78 6.60
N LYS A 33 31.43 33.59 7.30
CA LYS A 33 32.42 34.50 6.69
C LYS A 33 33.73 33.81 6.33
N ASP A 34 34.08 32.74 7.02
CA ASP A 34 35.30 31.97 6.76
C ASP A 34 34.98 30.78 5.82
N GLY A 35 35.94 30.37 5.00
CA GLY A 35 35.73 29.30 4.01
C GLY A 35 35.24 27.97 4.62
N GLY A 36 35.67 27.65 5.84
CA GLY A 36 35.16 26.49 6.59
C GLY A 36 33.69 26.64 7.02
N GLY A 37 33.27 27.84 7.40
CA GLY A 37 31.89 28.10 7.79
C GLY A 37 30.92 28.20 6.61
N GLN A 38 31.40 28.59 5.42
CA GLN A 38 30.62 28.48 4.18
C GLN A 38 30.27 27.03 3.85
N ILE A 39 31.22 26.10 4.02
CA ILE A 39 30.98 24.66 3.83
C ILE A 39 29.99 24.14 4.88
N VAL A 40 30.17 24.48 6.15
CA VAL A 40 29.24 24.08 7.23
C VAL A 40 27.83 24.62 6.98
N GLY A 41 27.71 25.88 6.56
CA GLY A 41 26.43 26.51 6.21
C GLY A 41 25.74 25.82 5.04
N PHE A 42 26.51 25.46 3.99
CA PHE A 42 25.97 24.70 2.86
C PHE A 42 25.48 23.31 3.29
N CYS A 43 26.28 22.59 4.08
CA CYS A 43 25.89 21.28 4.60
C CYS A 43 24.63 21.38 5.49
N ALA A 44 24.57 22.38 6.37
CA ALA A 44 23.48 22.56 7.32
C ALA A 44 22.16 23.00 6.66
N LEU A 45 22.21 23.88 5.65
CA LEU A 45 21.02 24.46 5.02
C LEU A 45 20.51 23.63 3.84
N PHE A 46 21.38 22.87 3.17
CA PHE A 46 21.02 22.14 1.96
C PHE A 46 21.21 20.63 2.10
N LEU A 47 22.44 20.15 2.32
CA LEU A 47 22.71 18.72 2.26
C LEU A 47 21.96 17.94 3.34
N LEU A 48 21.94 18.45 4.57
CA LEU A 48 21.34 17.76 5.71
C LEU A 48 19.81 17.76 5.63
N PRO A 49 19.10 18.87 5.33
CA PRO A 49 17.66 18.84 5.09
C PRO A 49 17.27 17.95 3.91
N ILE A 50 18.04 17.97 2.82
CA ILE A 50 17.80 17.10 1.66
C ILE A 50 17.98 15.62 2.05
N SER A 51 19.05 15.26 2.75
CA SER A 51 19.28 13.87 3.15
C SER A 51 18.21 13.36 4.10
N VAL A 52 17.77 14.20 5.05
CA VAL A 52 16.68 13.87 5.98
C VAL A 52 15.36 13.73 5.23
N GLY A 53 15.04 14.65 4.31
CA GLY A 53 13.84 14.58 3.49
C GLY A 53 13.82 13.34 2.61
N LEU A 54 14.96 12.98 1.99
CA LEU A 54 15.09 11.76 1.19
C LEU A 54 14.94 10.50 2.04
N MET A 55 15.62 10.39 3.19
CA MET A 55 15.48 9.25 4.09
C MET A 55 14.06 9.10 4.62
N GLY A 56 13.46 10.19 5.09
CA GLY A 56 12.07 10.20 5.56
C GLY A 56 11.10 9.80 4.44
N GLY A 57 11.30 10.32 3.23
CA GLY A 57 10.51 9.96 2.05
C GLY A 57 10.62 8.47 1.69
N LEU A 58 11.83 7.88 1.78
CA LEU A 58 12.04 6.45 1.52
C LEU A 58 11.37 5.56 2.58
N ILE A 59 11.49 5.91 3.86
CA ILE A 59 10.88 5.16 4.97
C ILE A 59 9.35 5.23 4.87
N GLN A 60 8.80 6.44 4.70
CA GLN A 60 7.36 6.61 4.52
C GLN A 60 6.86 5.92 3.27
N SER A 61 7.68 5.87 2.21
CA SER A 61 7.36 5.16 0.98
C SER A 61 7.22 3.65 1.18
N ASP A 62 8.01 3.03 2.05
CA ASP A 62 7.86 1.62 2.38
C ASP A 62 6.65 1.40 3.31
N GLN A 63 6.48 2.25 4.32
CA GLN A 63 5.34 2.16 5.24
C GLN A 63 4.00 2.38 4.53
N ALA A 64 3.94 3.23 3.50
CA ALA A 64 2.75 3.45 2.69
C ALA A 64 2.32 2.22 1.85
N GLN A 65 3.08 1.12 1.89
CA GLN A 65 2.76 -0.15 1.23
C GLN A 65 2.22 -1.19 2.22
N THR A 66 2.15 -0.86 3.52
CA THR A 66 1.70 -1.83 4.51
C THR A 66 0.18 -1.89 4.61
N THR A 67 -0.34 -3.09 4.90
CA THR A 67 -1.77 -3.32 5.18
C THR A 67 -2.24 -2.44 6.34
N GLU A 68 -1.45 -2.33 7.41
CA GLU A 68 -1.73 -1.44 8.54
C GLU A 68 -1.91 0.02 8.11
N TYR A 69 -1.07 0.52 7.19
CA TYR A 69 -1.23 1.89 6.69
C TYR A 69 -2.49 2.06 5.87
N CYS A 70 -2.82 1.10 4.99
CA CYS A 70 -4.04 1.13 4.19
C CYS A 70 -5.30 1.13 5.06
N LEU A 71 -5.30 0.34 6.14
CA LEU A 71 -6.42 0.23 7.08
C LEU A 71 -6.42 1.29 8.19
N SER A 72 -5.45 2.21 8.19
CA SER A 72 -5.39 3.28 9.20
C SER A 72 -6.52 4.32 9.07
N CYS A 73 -7.22 4.33 7.93
CA CYS A 73 -8.36 5.19 7.68
C CYS A 73 -9.65 4.41 7.92
N HIS A 74 -10.53 4.89 8.81
CA HIS A 74 -11.80 4.22 9.16
C HIS A 74 -12.67 3.83 7.94
N ILE A 75 -12.59 4.60 6.86
CA ILE A 75 -13.34 4.32 5.64
C ILE A 75 -12.94 2.99 4.99
N MET A 76 -11.75 2.47 5.29
CA MET A 76 -11.25 1.20 4.79
C MET A 76 -11.56 0.02 5.73
N ASP A 77 -12.24 0.22 6.86
CA ASP A 77 -12.47 -0.82 7.87
C ASP A 77 -13.17 -2.06 7.28
N ASP A 78 -14.18 -1.85 6.43
CA ASP A 78 -14.93 -2.96 5.82
C ASP A 78 -14.08 -3.77 4.81
N TRP A 79 -13.15 -3.13 4.11
CA TRP A 79 -12.15 -3.84 3.30
C TRP A 79 -11.18 -4.65 4.18
N GLY A 80 -10.90 -4.18 5.40
CA GLY A 80 -10.13 -4.93 6.40
C GLY A 80 -10.91 -6.13 6.93
N LYS A 81 -12.21 -5.97 7.21
CA LYS A 81 -13.11 -7.06 7.62
C LYS A 81 -13.20 -8.15 6.56
N SER A 82 -13.27 -7.78 5.27
CA SER A 82 -13.36 -8.75 4.17
C SER A 82 -12.15 -9.68 4.07
N LEU A 83 -10.99 -9.32 4.67
CA LEU A 83 -9.82 -10.19 4.74
C LEU A 83 -10.02 -11.37 5.69
N HIS A 84 -11.01 -11.26 6.59
CA HIS A 84 -11.26 -12.20 7.68
C HIS A 84 -12.58 -12.95 7.50
N VAL A 85 -13.24 -12.90 6.33
CA VAL A 85 -14.41 -13.76 6.07
C VAL A 85 -13.93 -15.22 5.99
N ASP A 86 -14.55 -16.14 6.71
CA ASP A 86 -14.22 -17.59 6.70
C ASP A 86 -14.82 -18.28 5.47
N ASP A 87 -14.54 -17.73 4.29
CA ASP A 87 -14.96 -18.25 3.00
C ASP A 87 -13.83 -18.08 1.99
N ASN A 88 -13.35 -19.20 1.45
CA ASN A 88 -12.28 -19.20 0.45
C ASN A 88 -12.76 -18.74 -0.94
N GLU A 89 -14.06 -18.51 -1.14
CA GLU A 89 -14.57 -17.85 -2.35
C GLU A 89 -14.24 -16.36 -2.38
N PHE A 90 -14.09 -15.72 -1.20
CA PHE A 90 -13.58 -14.34 -1.11
C PHE A 90 -12.08 -14.33 -1.47
N VAL A 91 -11.79 -13.83 -2.67
CA VAL A 91 -10.40 -13.67 -3.15
C VAL A 91 -9.49 -13.00 -2.12
N PRO A 92 -9.83 -11.85 -1.49
CA PRO A 92 -8.95 -11.21 -0.52
C PRO A 92 -8.78 -12.04 0.76
N ALA A 93 -9.82 -12.75 1.22
CA ALA A 93 -9.76 -13.59 2.41
C ALA A 93 -8.85 -14.80 2.18
N ASP A 94 -9.07 -15.55 1.09
CA ASP A 94 -8.26 -16.71 0.71
C ASP A 94 -6.77 -16.32 0.61
N HIS A 95 -6.47 -15.19 -0.03
CA HIS A 95 -5.08 -14.76 -0.21
C HIS A 95 -4.42 -14.30 1.09
N PHE A 96 -5.17 -13.64 1.98
CA PHE A 96 -4.67 -13.11 3.25
C PHE A 96 -4.50 -14.20 4.32
N GLN A 97 -5.53 -15.04 4.50
CA GLN A 97 -5.56 -16.06 5.56
C GLN A 97 -4.67 -17.25 5.24
N ASN A 98 -4.54 -17.63 3.97
CA ASN A 98 -3.68 -18.73 3.54
C ASN A 98 -2.24 -18.30 3.20
N TYR A 99 -1.84 -17.07 3.53
CA TYR A 99 -0.50 -16.52 3.27
C TYR A 99 -0.06 -16.64 1.79
N LEU A 100 -1.00 -16.55 0.85
CA LEU A 100 -0.70 -16.54 -0.58
C LEU A 100 -0.08 -15.21 -1.01
N VAL A 101 -0.32 -14.15 -0.23
CA VAL A 101 0.39 -12.87 -0.28
C VAL A 101 0.94 -12.53 1.10
N PRO A 102 1.98 -11.67 1.21
CA PRO A 102 2.44 -11.17 2.49
C PRO A 102 1.33 -10.41 3.22
N GLN A 103 1.00 -10.81 4.45
CA GLN A 103 -0.05 -10.19 5.26
C GLN A 103 0.22 -8.71 5.54
N ASP A 104 1.49 -8.34 5.71
CA ASP A 104 1.92 -6.98 5.98
C ASP A 104 1.78 -6.06 4.76
N ARG A 105 1.57 -6.58 3.55
CA ARG A 105 1.49 -5.81 2.29
C ARG A 105 0.33 -6.24 1.37
N SER A 106 -0.67 -6.93 1.90
CA SER A 106 -1.70 -7.62 1.10
C SER A 106 -2.48 -6.66 0.20
N CYS A 107 -2.89 -5.51 0.72
CA CYS A 107 -3.59 -4.50 -0.07
C CYS A 107 -2.71 -3.98 -1.21
N TYR A 108 -1.43 -3.71 -0.93
CA TYR A 108 -0.50 -3.13 -1.90
C TYR A 108 -0.17 -4.10 -3.03
N VAL A 109 -0.03 -5.39 -2.76
CA VAL A 109 0.29 -6.40 -3.78
C VAL A 109 -0.76 -6.43 -4.89
N CYS A 110 -2.05 -6.34 -4.53
CA CYS A 110 -3.14 -6.39 -5.52
C CYS A 110 -3.52 -5.01 -6.09
N HIS A 111 -3.37 -3.92 -5.31
CA HIS A 111 -3.84 -2.59 -5.70
C HIS A 111 -2.75 -1.63 -6.19
N SER A 112 -1.49 -2.05 -6.27
CA SER A 112 -0.45 -1.29 -6.95
C SER A 112 -0.27 -1.81 -8.38
N ASP A 113 -0.43 -0.92 -9.36
CA ASP A 113 -0.09 -1.26 -10.74
C ASP A 113 1.39 -1.69 -10.80
N GLN A 114 1.71 -2.80 -11.46
CA GLN A 114 3.11 -3.26 -11.61
C GLN A 114 3.80 -2.81 -12.89
N VAL A 115 3.33 -1.72 -13.53
CA VAL A 115 4.14 -1.05 -14.56
C VAL A 115 5.34 -0.37 -13.90
N TRP A 116 6.40 -0.06 -14.65
CA TRP A 116 7.62 0.59 -14.11
C TRP A 116 7.34 1.88 -13.30
N TYR A 117 6.19 2.53 -13.54
CA TYR A 117 5.71 3.71 -12.83
C TYR A 117 4.52 3.44 -11.88
N GLY A 118 4.09 2.20 -11.70
CA GLY A 118 2.85 1.90 -11.03
C GLY A 118 2.95 2.05 -9.51
N GLY A 119 4.12 1.82 -8.92
CA GLY A 119 4.42 2.25 -7.54
C GLY A 119 4.38 3.77 -7.35
N ILE A 120 4.72 4.58 -8.37
CA ILE A 120 4.60 6.04 -8.31
C ILE A 120 3.13 6.46 -8.48
N THR A 121 2.42 5.83 -9.39
CA THR A 121 0.99 6.11 -9.66
C THR A 121 0.14 5.76 -8.44
N ALA A 122 0.40 4.61 -7.81
CA ALA A 122 -0.23 4.21 -6.54
C ALA A 122 0.03 5.25 -5.44
N LYS A 123 1.26 5.78 -5.33
CA LYS A 123 1.58 6.83 -4.35
C LYS A 123 0.86 8.16 -4.65
N ILE A 124 0.75 8.56 -5.91
CA ILE A 124 -0.01 9.76 -6.31
C ILE A 124 -1.50 9.58 -5.99
N ARG A 125 -2.07 8.40 -6.27
CA ARG A 125 -3.45 8.07 -5.88
C ARG A 125 -3.62 8.08 -4.36
N GLY A 126 -2.66 7.55 -3.60
CA GLY A 126 -2.63 7.64 -2.14
C GLY A 126 -2.66 9.10 -1.63
N LEU A 127 -1.85 10.00 -2.22
CA LEU A 127 -1.90 11.43 -1.89
C LEU A 127 -3.26 12.06 -2.22
N LYS A 128 -3.90 11.64 -3.31
CA LYS A 128 -5.25 12.07 -3.65
C LYS A 128 -6.26 11.59 -2.59
N HIS A 129 -6.12 10.37 -2.06
CA HIS A 129 -6.99 9.86 -0.99
C HIS A 129 -6.83 10.68 0.29
N VAL A 130 -5.60 11.02 0.68
CA VAL A 130 -5.34 11.94 1.80
C VAL A 130 -6.02 13.28 1.57
N TYR A 131 -5.89 13.85 0.36
CA TYR A 131 -6.55 15.12 0.03
C TYR A 131 -8.08 15.03 0.18
N VAL A 132 -8.70 14.01 -0.40
CA VAL A 132 -10.16 13.81 -0.31
C VAL A 132 -10.59 13.63 1.15
N GLN A 133 -9.86 12.83 1.91
CA GLN A 133 -10.18 12.54 3.31
C GLN A 133 -10.11 13.76 4.24
N TYR A 134 -9.15 14.66 4.01
CA TYR A 134 -8.91 15.80 4.91
C TYR A 134 -9.53 17.12 4.44
N ILE A 135 -9.72 17.30 3.13
CA ILE A 135 -10.08 18.59 2.52
C ILE A 135 -11.30 18.47 1.62
N GLY A 136 -11.55 17.31 1.02
CA GLY A 136 -12.62 17.10 0.06
C GLY A 136 -13.90 16.49 0.67
N ASP A 137 -14.82 16.14 -0.21
CA ASP A 137 -16.00 15.35 0.12
C ASP A 137 -15.68 13.87 0.04
N THR A 138 -15.70 13.20 1.18
CA THR A 138 -15.47 11.75 1.26
C THR A 138 -16.72 10.99 0.80
N PRO A 139 -16.62 10.10 -0.19
CA PRO A 139 -17.75 9.27 -0.63
C PRO A 139 -18.14 8.25 0.44
N GLU A 140 -19.37 7.73 0.37
CA GLU A 140 -19.74 6.56 1.18
C GLU A 140 -18.94 5.32 0.72
N PRO A 141 -18.65 4.35 1.61
CA PRO A 141 -17.86 3.16 1.27
C PRO A 141 -18.35 2.44 0.00
N LYS A 142 -19.66 2.22 -0.13
CA LYS A 142 -20.28 1.58 -1.31
C LYS A 142 -20.04 2.30 -2.65
N ASP A 143 -19.75 3.60 -2.61
CA ASP A 143 -19.51 4.40 -3.80
C ASP A 143 -18.02 4.42 -4.21
N ILE A 144 -17.13 3.83 -3.41
CA ILE A 144 -15.71 3.72 -3.70
C ILE A 144 -15.49 2.71 -4.82
N LYS A 145 -14.93 3.17 -5.93
CA LYS A 145 -14.65 2.36 -7.12
C LYS A 145 -13.20 2.49 -7.53
N LEU A 146 -12.68 1.48 -8.20
CA LEU A 146 -11.37 1.57 -8.85
C LEU A 146 -11.40 2.68 -9.92
N TYR A 147 -10.31 3.42 -10.03
CA TYR A 147 -10.17 4.48 -11.04
C TYR A 147 -10.18 3.92 -12.47
N ASP A 148 -9.62 2.72 -12.62
CA ASP A 148 -9.54 1.97 -13.87
C ASP A 148 -10.02 0.54 -13.58
N PRO A 149 -10.58 -0.18 -14.57
CA PRO A 149 -10.92 -1.59 -14.42
C PRO A 149 -9.72 -2.40 -13.93
N TYR A 150 -9.97 -3.39 -13.08
CA TYR A 150 -8.91 -4.26 -12.58
C TYR A 150 -8.30 -5.07 -13.73
N HIS A 151 -6.97 -5.17 -13.75
CA HIS A 151 -6.25 -5.85 -14.82
C HIS A 151 -5.77 -7.22 -14.35
N ASN A 152 -5.98 -8.26 -15.15
CA ASN A 152 -5.52 -9.62 -14.86
C ASN A 152 -4.02 -9.72 -14.63
N ARG A 153 -3.22 -8.78 -15.16
CA ARG A 153 -1.78 -8.70 -14.91
C ARG A 153 -1.44 -8.64 -13.42
N GLU A 154 -2.34 -8.11 -12.59
CA GLU A 154 -2.13 -8.06 -11.14
C GLU A 154 -2.21 -9.45 -10.52
N CYS A 155 -3.15 -10.30 -10.96
CA CYS A 155 -3.21 -11.72 -10.57
C CYS A 155 -2.05 -12.54 -11.17
N LEU A 156 -1.72 -12.28 -12.44
CA LEU A 156 -0.77 -13.08 -13.21
C LEU A 156 0.66 -13.01 -12.68
N GLN A 157 1.00 -12.07 -11.80
CA GLN A 157 2.31 -12.03 -11.15
C GLN A 157 2.64 -13.30 -10.37
N CYS A 158 1.63 -13.87 -9.69
CA CYS A 158 1.77 -15.10 -8.93
C CYS A 158 1.19 -16.30 -9.68
N HIS A 159 0.18 -16.08 -10.53
CA HIS A 159 -0.50 -17.16 -11.25
C HIS A 159 0.17 -17.56 -12.56
N GLN A 160 0.79 -16.64 -13.31
CA GLN A 160 1.40 -16.97 -14.59
C GLN A 160 2.60 -17.91 -14.40
N GLY A 161 2.69 -18.98 -15.19
CA GLY A 161 3.73 -20.01 -15.02
C GLY A 161 3.44 -21.01 -13.90
N ALA A 162 2.44 -20.77 -13.06
CA ALA A 162 2.05 -21.74 -12.04
C ALA A 162 1.25 -22.89 -12.66
N ARG A 163 1.61 -24.13 -12.31
CA ARG A 163 0.91 -25.32 -12.81
C ARG A 163 -0.58 -25.32 -12.45
N SER A 164 -0.92 -24.87 -11.25
CA SER A 164 -2.31 -24.74 -10.78
C SER A 164 -3.13 -23.79 -11.66
N TYR A 165 -2.51 -22.74 -12.19
CA TYR A 165 -3.13 -21.82 -13.13
C TYR A 165 -3.19 -22.40 -14.54
N GLU A 166 -2.05 -22.83 -15.07
CA GLU A 166 -1.91 -23.23 -16.47
C GLU A 166 -2.61 -24.55 -16.80
N GLU A 167 -2.71 -25.50 -15.85
CA GLU A 167 -3.33 -26.81 -16.06
C GLU A 167 -4.75 -26.90 -15.49
N SER A 168 -5.26 -25.83 -14.87
CA SER A 168 -6.64 -25.81 -14.34
C SER A 168 -7.64 -26.19 -15.44
N ARG A 169 -8.53 -27.14 -15.12
CA ARG A 169 -9.62 -27.55 -16.00
C ARG A 169 -10.50 -26.36 -16.39
N HIS A 170 -10.68 -25.41 -15.47
CA HIS A 170 -11.51 -24.24 -15.71
C HIS A 170 -10.86 -23.27 -16.70
N HIS A 171 -9.54 -23.05 -16.63
CA HIS A 171 -8.82 -22.19 -17.58
C HIS A 171 -8.56 -22.84 -18.95
N ARG A 172 -8.74 -24.16 -19.07
CA ARG A 172 -8.60 -24.92 -20.32
C ARG A 172 -9.93 -25.38 -20.91
N LYS A 173 -11.06 -24.85 -20.43
CA LYS A 173 -12.39 -25.24 -20.92
C LYS A 173 -12.56 -24.98 -22.42
N GLU A 174 -11.98 -23.89 -22.91
CA GLU A 174 -11.91 -23.52 -24.33
C GLU A 174 -10.44 -23.38 -24.75
N ALA A 175 -10.14 -23.63 -26.03
CA ALA A 175 -8.77 -23.68 -26.53
C ALA A 175 -8.01 -22.34 -26.42
N ASP A 176 -8.72 -21.22 -26.47
CA ASP A 176 -8.18 -19.86 -26.43
C ASP A 176 -8.42 -19.13 -25.08
N MET A 177 -9.00 -19.82 -24.09
CA MET A 177 -9.40 -19.21 -22.81
C MET A 177 -8.21 -18.62 -22.06
N LEU A 178 -7.11 -19.36 -21.92
CA LEU A 178 -5.87 -18.84 -21.30
C LEU A 178 -5.34 -17.61 -22.04
N THR A 179 -5.42 -17.58 -23.38
CA THR A 179 -5.00 -16.42 -24.16
C THR A 179 -5.88 -15.20 -23.85
N ARG A 180 -7.20 -15.37 -23.81
CA ARG A 180 -8.15 -14.31 -23.46
C ARG A 180 -7.95 -13.78 -22.04
N ILE A 181 -7.68 -14.65 -21.07
CA ILE A 181 -7.37 -14.26 -19.69
C ILE A 181 -6.03 -13.50 -19.65
N ASN A 182 -4.97 -14.05 -20.24
CA ASN A 182 -3.63 -13.43 -20.24
C ASN A 182 -3.58 -12.07 -20.96
N THR A 183 -4.47 -11.85 -21.91
CA THR A 183 -4.58 -10.59 -22.68
C THR A 183 -5.63 -9.63 -22.12
N ASN A 184 -6.20 -9.93 -20.95
CA ASN A 184 -7.22 -9.11 -20.29
C ASN A 184 -8.53 -8.96 -21.10
N VAL A 185 -8.77 -9.82 -22.09
CA VAL A 185 -10.02 -9.88 -22.87
C VAL A 185 -11.15 -10.54 -22.07
N LEU A 186 -10.80 -11.47 -21.18
CA LEU A 186 -11.70 -12.08 -20.20
C LEU A 186 -11.13 -11.81 -18.80
N SER A 187 -11.85 -11.11 -17.93
CA SER A 187 -11.36 -10.82 -16.58
C SER A 187 -11.30 -12.08 -15.71
N CYS A 188 -10.32 -12.17 -14.81
CA CYS A 188 -10.31 -13.18 -13.74
C CYS A 188 -11.53 -13.05 -12.83
N MET A 189 -12.05 -11.82 -12.67
CA MET A 189 -13.17 -11.49 -11.79
C MET A 189 -14.51 -11.39 -12.54
N GLU A 190 -14.57 -11.96 -13.75
CA GLU A 190 -15.84 -12.10 -14.47
C GLU A 190 -16.78 -13.05 -13.71
N SER A 191 -18.09 -12.87 -13.87
CA SER A 191 -19.09 -13.68 -13.15
C SER A 191 -18.84 -15.18 -13.31
N LYS A 192 -18.90 -15.92 -12.19
CA LYS A 192 -18.63 -17.37 -12.06
C LYS A 192 -17.17 -17.78 -12.25
N CYS A 193 -16.24 -16.84 -12.18
CA CYS A 193 -14.80 -17.11 -12.08
C CYS A 193 -14.32 -16.83 -10.65
N HIS A 194 -13.60 -15.72 -10.44
CA HIS A 194 -13.18 -15.23 -9.13
C HIS A 194 -13.93 -13.93 -8.82
N ASP A 195 -15.26 -13.97 -8.85
CA ASP A 195 -16.13 -12.78 -8.84
C ASP A 195 -16.48 -12.24 -7.46
N ILE A 196 -16.19 -12.99 -6.39
CA ILE A 196 -16.35 -12.54 -5.01
C ILE A 196 -15.07 -11.83 -4.57
N GLN A 197 -15.16 -10.50 -4.52
CA GLN A 197 -14.04 -9.61 -4.24
C GLN A 197 -14.05 -9.21 -2.76
N HIS A 198 -14.27 -7.93 -2.46
CA HIS A 198 -14.44 -7.46 -1.07
C HIS A 198 -15.89 -7.54 -0.59
N ASN A 199 -16.88 -7.51 -1.49
CA ASN A 199 -18.33 -7.52 -1.23
C ASN A 199 -18.76 -6.74 0.03
N ILE A 200 -18.20 -5.54 0.21
CA ILE A 200 -18.35 -4.77 1.46
C ILE A 200 -19.80 -4.43 1.82
N GLU A 201 -20.70 -4.37 0.83
CA GLU A 201 -22.12 -4.09 1.05
C GLU A 201 -22.87 -5.24 1.72
N GLU A 202 -22.35 -6.46 1.59
CA GLU A 202 -22.98 -7.68 2.11
C GLU A 202 -22.37 -8.10 3.46
N LEU A 203 -21.25 -7.49 3.87
CA LEU A 203 -20.52 -7.90 5.09
C LEU A 203 -21.33 -7.71 6.39
N ASP A 204 -22.28 -6.78 6.42
CA ASP A 204 -23.15 -6.59 7.58
C ASP A 204 -24.18 -7.73 7.76
N ASP A 205 -24.39 -8.55 6.73
CA ASP A 205 -25.26 -9.73 6.77
C ASP A 205 -24.54 -10.98 7.30
N TYR A 206 -23.20 -10.93 7.48
CA TYR A 206 -22.40 -12.03 8.00
C TYR A 206 -22.44 -12.08 9.53
N GLU A 207 -22.66 -13.27 10.08
CA GLU A 207 -22.64 -13.51 11.52
C GLU A 207 -21.19 -13.56 12.05
N PRO A 208 -20.95 -13.27 13.35
CA PRO A 208 -19.60 -13.23 13.92
C PRO A 208 -18.79 -14.55 13.82
N ASP A 209 -19.46 -15.70 13.69
CA ASP A 209 -18.82 -17.01 13.50
C ASP A 209 -18.48 -17.32 12.04
N GLU A 210 -18.93 -16.49 11.10
CA GLU A 210 -18.56 -16.53 9.68
C GLU A 210 -17.31 -15.70 9.37
N PHE A 211 -16.70 -15.10 10.41
CA PHE A 211 -15.39 -14.49 10.34
C PHE A 211 -14.34 -15.42 10.94
N TRP A 212 -13.22 -15.58 10.24
CA TRP A 212 -12.06 -16.32 10.70
C TRP A 212 -11.57 -15.78 12.04
N GLN A 213 -11.61 -16.64 13.05
CA GLN A 213 -11.11 -16.32 14.37
C GLN A 213 -9.66 -16.80 14.46
N GLU A 214 -8.72 -15.87 14.51
CA GLU A 214 -7.33 -16.18 14.84
C GLU A 214 -7.31 -17.03 16.12
N THR A 215 -6.82 -18.26 16.02
CA THR A 215 -6.55 -19.07 17.20
C THR A 215 -5.36 -18.42 17.92
N THR A 216 -5.65 -17.53 18.87
CA THR A 216 -4.64 -16.98 19.77
C THR A 216 -4.06 -18.12 20.59
N ASN A 217 -2.85 -18.58 20.25
CA ASN A 217 -2.04 -19.48 21.07
C ASN A 217 -1.05 -18.67 21.91
#